data_AF-A0A0X8X4W1-F1
#
_entry.id   AF-A0A0X8X4W1-F1
#
_cell.length_a   1.000
_cell.length_b   1.000
_cell.length_c   1.000
_cell.angle_alpha   90.00
_cell.angle_beta   90.00
_cell.angle_gamma   90.00
#
_symmetry.space_group_name_H-M   'P 1'
#
loop_
_entity.id
_entity.type
_entity.pdbx_description
1 polymer ?
#
loop_
_entity_poly.entity_id
_entity_poly.type
_entity_poly.pdbx_seq_one_letter_code
_entity_poly.pdbx_strand_id
1 'polypeptide(L)'
;MENDDQPIIDSFPAPYPKTSPTELQSKITFESLLSTVYVKPDLRVMDKYPNTDGHIELTDQQQHPIGKIEVQLKTLADDDLITPKYQCAKHFLKYCSDSILPVILVAVNNAQKKAFWISVDEDVIIDADQRINGETVNIKIPYENCIDGQNHAYLAAWEKLIQVARTKVKGYNGLLQDKELLETKLEVLEEGLRPSTLSPEALAEIHIFLNHYNTILETEFAVLKQTLYTRYWKIGIGIASYTMDRCAFVLIPLDIGRNDPIIRELAPDSFFKRHEALFDGTILSYAAYISQNNIRTNPLALSYSLLKSEFFRIMGKYNFPINDPVIAHEYLISFIDSFWVTLGFEPEQNTYALKQLNFILREVLPVEVAQSHNFADWVKEFNYNIDGTKNTRLHPNLTKRKEAAISLLKTDFVPVVKVTISSELYHIELIYYYLDLLLQSGEENAVRVYHAEMGPKINMKFNWAAWNRPAIFANLELFFKNFTRLYQKYVYHNFRHLQEELNFFDHFDTIFYVLVFDDDLTNQPFLEVYKLNAATEVLPQNYFFKQSDPACPVSRKERFEMDKWDCDLNGVHYKILSVGVQTLDFLFELSPTYSLINKQITKKLKEFFKSKEEVRDTY
;
A
#
# COMPACT_ATOMS: atom_id res chain seq x y z
N MET A 1 -48.24 27.25 -80.91
CA MET A 1 -48.02 26.43 -79.71
C MET A 1 -48.32 27.32 -78.54
N GLU A 2 -49.55 27.24 -78.05
CA GLU A 2 -49.98 27.82 -76.79
C GLU A 2 -49.57 26.91 -75.62
N ASN A 3 -49.67 27.51 -74.43
CA ASN A 3 -49.53 27.00 -73.06
C ASN A 3 -48.09 27.03 -72.52
N ASP A 4 -47.81 27.64 -71.37
CA ASP A 4 -48.66 28.34 -70.40
C ASP A 4 -47.71 29.14 -69.50
N ASP A 5 -47.67 30.47 -69.65
CA ASP A 5 -47.18 31.37 -68.61
C ASP A 5 -48.32 31.50 -67.59
N GLN A 6 -48.48 30.50 -66.73
CA GLN A 6 -49.27 30.67 -65.52
C GLN A 6 -48.46 31.49 -64.52
N PRO A 7 -48.93 32.68 -64.09
CA PRO A 7 -48.26 33.40 -63.03
C PRO A 7 -48.38 32.58 -61.73
N ILE A 8 -47.28 32.51 -60.96
CA ILE A 8 -47.24 31.94 -59.59
C ILE A 8 -48.08 32.85 -58.67
N ILE A 9 -49.39 32.91 -58.89
CA ILE A 9 -50.34 33.72 -58.12
C ILE A 9 -51.29 32.82 -57.31
N ASP A 10 -51.25 31.49 -57.51
CA ASP A 10 -51.98 30.51 -56.69
C ASP A 10 -51.06 29.62 -55.84
N SER A 11 -50.00 30.21 -55.26
CA SER A 11 -49.32 29.56 -54.13
C SER A 11 -49.00 30.58 -53.04
N PHE A 12 -49.51 30.30 -51.84
CA PHE A 12 -49.08 31.00 -50.64
C PHE A 12 -47.62 30.60 -50.36
N PRO A 13 -46.79 31.53 -49.86
CA PRO A 13 -45.49 31.16 -49.27
C PRO A 13 -45.68 30.01 -48.28
N ALA A 14 -44.71 29.10 -48.22
CA ALA A 14 -44.77 27.96 -47.31
C ALA A 14 -45.16 28.46 -45.89
N PRO A 15 -46.25 27.94 -45.31
CA PRO A 15 -46.69 28.40 -44.00
C PRO A 15 -45.61 28.05 -42.97
N TYR A 16 -45.44 28.92 -41.99
CA TYR A 16 -44.63 28.58 -40.81
C TYR A 16 -45.16 27.29 -40.17
N PRO A 17 -44.29 26.47 -39.55
CA PRO A 17 -44.72 25.26 -38.88
C PRO A 17 -45.88 25.52 -37.91
N LYS A 18 -46.88 24.64 -37.89
CA LYS A 18 -48.08 24.80 -37.05
C LYS A 18 -47.75 24.83 -35.55
N THR A 19 -46.57 24.33 -35.14
CA THR A 19 -46.08 24.33 -33.75
C THR A 19 -45.36 25.62 -33.34
N SER A 20 -45.00 26.49 -34.31
CA SER A 20 -44.18 27.69 -34.06
C SER A 20 -44.78 28.68 -33.04
N PRO A 21 -46.10 28.96 -33.01
CA PRO A 21 -46.67 29.84 -31.99
C PRO A 21 -46.53 29.28 -30.57
N THR A 22 -46.70 27.97 -30.39
CA THR A 22 -46.60 27.30 -29.09
C THR A 22 -45.16 27.21 -28.61
N GLU A 23 -44.22 26.90 -29.51
CA GLU A 23 -42.78 26.90 -29.20
C GLU A 23 -42.27 28.28 -28.81
N LEU A 24 -42.72 29.33 -29.53
CA LEU A 24 -42.39 30.71 -29.21
C LEU A 24 -42.93 31.11 -27.83
N GLN A 25 -44.17 30.69 -27.51
CA GLN A 25 -44.76 30.94 -26.19
C GLN A 25 -44.01 30.19 -25.08
N SER A 26 -43.56 28.96 -25.32
CA SER A 26 -42.76 28.18 -24.35
C SER A 26 -41.41 28.83 -24.09
N LYS A 27 -40.73 29.35 -25.13
CA LYS A 27 -39.51 30.14 -24.95
C LYS A 27 -39.75 31.38 -24.09
N ILE A 28 -40.74 32.20 -24.44
CA ILE A 28 -41.05 33.44 -23.71
C ILE A 28 -41.36 33.14 -22.24
N THR A 29 -42.16 32.10 -22.00
CA THR A 29 -42.53 31.68 -20.65
C THR A 29 -41.31 31.24 -19.87
N PHE A 30 -40.46 30.38 -20.43
CA PHE A 30 -39.24 29.94 -19.76
C PHE A 30 -38.28 31.08 -19.46
N GLU A 31 -37.99 31.96 -20.43
CA GLU A 31 -37.10 33.11 -20.22
C GLU A 31 -37.62 34.05 -19.13
N SER A 32 -38.94 34.23 -19.03
CA SER A 32 -39.56 35.05 -17.98
C SER A 32 -39.43 34.48 -16.56
N LEU A 33 -39.18 33.17 -16.44
CA LEU A 33 -39.04 32.48 -15.16
C LEU A 33 -37.59 32.47 -14.64
N LEU A 34 -36.62 32.82 -15.49
CA LEU A 34 -35.20 32.82 -15.14
C LEU A 34 -34.78 34.13 -14.47
N SER A 35 -33.85 34.03 -13.52
CA SER A 35 -33.17 35.19 -12.96
C SER A 35 -32.27 35.87 -14.00
N THR A 36 -32.69 37.05 -14.48
CA THR A 36 -31.94 37.86 -15.46
C THR A 36 -30.61 38.39 -14.93
N VAL A 37 -30.44 38.39 -13.60
CA VAL A 37 -29.18 38.74 -12.93
C VAL A 37 -28.13 37.67 -13.19
N TYR A 38 -28.48 36.38 -13.07
CA TYR A 38 -27.52 35.28 -13.08
C TYR A 38 -27.50 34.45 -14.37
N VAL A 39 -28.58 34.47 -15.15
CA VAL A 39 -28.74 33.64 -16.35
C VAL A 39 -28.88 34.52 -17.59
N LYS A 40 -28.09 34.23 -18.62
CA LYS A 40 -28.18 34.84 -19.95
C LYS A 40 -28.65 33.78 -20.95
N PRO A 41 -29.96 33.69 -21.25
CA PRO A 41 -30.48 32.74 -22.23
C PRO A 41 -30.21 33.22 -23.67
N ASP A 42 -29.78 32.29 -24.53
CA ASP A 42 -29.73 32.42 -25.99
C ASP A 42 -30.45 31.21 -26.61
N LEU A 43 -31.79 31.28 -26.55
CA LEU A 43 -32.69 30.23 -27.02
C LEU A 43 -33.27 30.61 -28.39
N ARG A 44 -33.36 29.66 -29.30
CA ARG A 44 -33.78 29.87 -30.69
C ARG A 44 -35.07 29.10 -30.98
N VAL A 45 -35.94 29.69 -31.79
CA VAL A 45 -37.22 29.09 -32.21
C VAL A 45 -37.33 29.26 -33.73
N MET A 46 -37.92 28.29 -34.42
CA MET A 46 -38.02 28.24 -35.89
C MET A 46 -36.67 28.11 -36.61
N ASP A 47 -35.61 27.71 -35.90
CA ASP A 47 -34.27 27.52 -36.45
C ASP A 47 -34.06 26.04 -36.82
N LYS A 48 -33.30 25.75 -37.89
CA LYS A 48 -33.08 24.37 -38.38
C LYS A 48 -31.88 23.68 -37.71
N TYR A 49 -31.46 24.14 -36.52
CA TYR A 49 -30.34 23.51 -35.82
C TYR A 49 -30.76 22.14 -35.26
N PRO A 50 -29.98 21.09 -35.50
CA PRO A 50 -30.30 19.77 -35.02
C PRO A 50 -30.05 19.66 -33.51
N ASN A 51 -30.95 18.95 -32.82
CA ASN A 51 -30.81 18.38 -31.45
C ASN A 51 -30.87 19.30 -30.22
N THR A 52 -30.74 20.63 -30.31
CA THR A 52 -30.96 21.55 -29.17
C THR A 52 -31.64 22.85 -29.63
N ASP A 53 -32.28 23.57 -28.70
CA ASP A 53 -32.95 24.84 -28.97
C ASP A 53 -32.12 26.05 -28.52
N GLY A 54 -30.82 25.87 -28.29
CA GLY A 54 -29.89 26.92 -27.86
C GLY A 54 -29.20 26.61 -26.54
N HIS A 55 -28.79 27.65 -25.83
CA HIS A 55 -28.03 27.51 -24.60
C HIS A 55 -28.35 28.61 -23.58
N ILE A 56 -27.95 28.37 -22.35
CA ILE A 56 -27.93 29.36 -21.27
C ILE A 56 -26.50 29.53 -20.77
N GLU A 57 -26.14 30.76 -20.46
CA GLU A 57 -24.86 31.09 -19.83
C GLU A 57 -25.12 31.56 -18.39
N LEU A 58 -24.45 30.91 -17.44
CA LEU A 58 -24.47 31.30 -16.03
C LEU A 58 -23.38 32.30 -15.73
N THR A 59 -23.70 33.29 -14.91
CA THR A 59 -22.81 34.36 -14.48
C THR A 59 -22.81 34.52 -12.97
N ASP A 60 -21.71 35.01 -12.40
CA ASP A 60 -21.64 35.37 -10.99
C ASP A 60 -22.33 36.72 -10.69
N GLN A 61 -22.33 37.14 -9.43
CA GLN A 61 -22.89 38.44 -9.01
C GLN A 61 -22.23 39.64 -9.69
N GLN A 62 -21.01 39.49 -10.19
CA GLN A 62 -20.22 40.53 -10.85
C GLN A 62 -20.35 40.46 -12.39
N GLN A 63 -21.24 39.59 -12.91
CA GLN A 63 -21.47 39.32 -14.32
C GLN A 63 -20.31 38.60 -15.04
N HIS A 64 -19.41 37.91 -14.32
CA HIS A 64 -18.40 37.07 -14.95
C HIS A 64 -18.98 35.70 -15.36
N PRO A 65 -18.65 35.17 -16.55
CA PRO A 65 -19.13 33.86 -17.00
C PRO A 65 -18.64 32.68 -16.14
N ILE A 66 -19.58 31.95 -15.55
CA ILE A 66 -19.35 30.70 -14.82
C ILE A 66 -19.36 29.52 -15.81
N GLY A 67 -20.15 29.54 -16.88
CA GLY A 67 -20.14 28.50 -17.92
C GLY A 67 -21.47 28.35 -18.64
N LYS A 68 -21.52 27.41 -19.60
CA LYS A 68 -22.66 27.24 -20.52
C LYS A 68 -23.32 25.87 -20.35
N ILE A 69 -24.64 25.85 -20.55
CA ILE A 69 -25.48 24.65 -20.55
C ILE A 69 -26.34 24.70 -21.81
N GLU A 70 -26.35 23.62 -22.58
CA GLU A 70 -27.22 23.49 -23.75
C GLU A 70 -28.64 23.11 -23.32
N VAL A 71 -29.64 23.63 -24.03
CA VAL A 71 -31.04 23.50 -23.64
C VAL A 71 -31.85 22.95 -24.80
N GLN A 72 -32.63 21.89 -24.52
CA GLN A 72 -33.75 21.49 -25.36
C GLN A 72 -35.05 21.90 -24.65
N LEU A 73 -35.82 22.80 -25.26
CA LEU A 73 -37.12 23.24 -24.81
C LEU A 73 -38.22 22.38 -25.43
N LYS A 74 -39.19 21.97 -24.61
CA LYS A 74 -40.38 21.27 -25.04
C LYS A 74 -41.61 21.82 -24.34
N THR A 75 -42.77 21.70 -24.98
CA THR A 75 -44.05 22.09 -24.38
C THR A 75 -44.65 20.91 -23.62
N LEU A 76 -45.04 21.13 -22.36
CA LEU A 76 -45.65 20.14 -21.49
C LEU A 76 -47.18 20.31 -21.48
N ALA A 77 -47.91 19.22 -21.73
CA ALA A 77 -49.37 19.21 -21.65
C ALA A 77 -49.84 19.30 -20.18
N ASP A 78 -51.08 19.78 -19.97
CA ASP A 78 -51.63 19.94 -18.61
C ASP A 78 -51.77 18.61 -17.86
N ASP A 79 -52.09 17.52 -18.57
CA ASP A 79 -52.24 16.18 -17.97
C ASP A 79 -50.90 15.61 -17.43
N ASP A 80 -49.76 16.10 -17.93
CA ASP A 80 -48.43 15.65 -17.52
C ASP A 80 -47.82 16.51 -16.39
N LEU A 81 -48.55 17.50 -15.86
CA LEU A 81 -48.08 18.36 -14.76
C LEU A 81 -47.87 17.60 -13.43
N ILE A 82 -48.66 16.56 -13.18
CA ILE A 82 -48.59 15.76 -11.93
C ILE A 82 -47.38 14.81 -11.97
N THR A 83 -46.96 14.39 -13.16
CA THR A 83 -45.78 13.53 -13.34
C THR A 83 -45.03 13.99 -14.59
N PRO A 84 -44.23 15.07 -14.47
CA PRO A 84 -43.55 15.67 -15.61
C PRO A 84 -42.70 14.64 -16.33
N LYS A 85 -42.95 14.46 -17.62
CA LYS A 85 -42.22 13.55 -18.48
C LYS A 85 -42.23 14.06 -19.91
N TYR A 86 -41.24 13.63 -20.68
CA TYR A 86 -41.19 13.94 -22.10
C TYR A 86 -40.64 12.77 -22.90
N GLN A 87 -41.17 12.58 -24.11
CA GLN A 87 -40.77 11.52 -25.02
C GLN A 87 -39.55 11.97 -25.84
N CYS A 88 -38.37 11.51 -25.44
CA CYS A 88 -37.11 11.83 -26.11
C CYS A 88 -36.83 10.88 -27.26
N ALA A 89 -36.34 11.42 -28.38
CA ALA A 89 -35.89 10.61 -29.51
C ALA A 89 -34.46 10.10 -29.30
N LYS A 90 -34.15 8.93 -29.89
CA LYS A 90 -32.85 8.27 -29.76
C LYS A 90 -31.67 9.16 -30.20
N HIS A 91 -31.86 9.93 -31.28
CA HIS A 91 -30.83 10.84 -31.79
C HIS A 91 -30.51 11.99 -30.82
N PHE A 92 -31.50 12.46 -30.05
CA PHE A 92 -31.28 13.47 -29.01
C PHE A 92 -30.46 12.89 -27.85
N LEU A 93 -30.78 11.68 -27.38
CA LEU A 93 -30.00 11.02 -26.33
C LEU A 93 -28.57 10.73 -26.78
N LYS A 94 -28.38 10.35 -28.06
CA LYS A 94 -27.05 10.19 -28.64
C LYS A 94 -26.27 11.51 -28.66
N TYR A 95 -26.93 12.60 -29.03
CA TYR A 95 -26.34 13.94 -28.95
C TYR A 95 -25.92 14.30 -27.52
N CYS A 96 -26.77 14.05 -26.52
CA CYS A 96 -26.42 14.28 -25.12
C CYS A 96 -25.21 13.45 -24.66
N SER A 97 -25.09 12.21 -25.12
CA SER A 97 -23.91 11.35 -24.84
C SER A 97 -22.62 11.89 -25.43
N ASP A 98 -22.69 12.60 -26.55
CA ASP A 98 -21.51 13.09 -27.29
C ASP A 98 -21.18 14.56 -26.95
N SER A 99 -22.07 15.27 -26.25
CA SER A 99 -21.88 16.68 -25.91
C SER A 99 -20.87 16.86 -24.78
N ILE A 100 -19.95 17.82 -24.98
CA ILE A 100 -18.97 18.23 -23.97
C ILE A 100 -19.62 19.16 -22.94
N LEU A 101 -20.63 19.94 -23.37
CA LEU A 101 -21.38 20.81 -22.49
C LEU A 101 -22.48 20.01 -21.81
N PRO A 102 -22.81 20.33 -20.55
CA PRO A 102 -24.00 19.78 -19.92
C PRO A 102 -25.25 20.15 -20.74
N VAL A 103 -26.12 19.17 -20.98
CA VAL A 103 -27.38 19.34 -21.71
C VAL A 103 -28.55 19.16 -20.75
N ILE A 104 -29.46 20.13 -20.72
CA ILE A 104 -30.71 20.02 -19.96
C ILE A 104 -31.91 19.93 -20.89
N LEU A 105 -32.84 19.06 -20.52
CA LEU A 105 -34.18 19.01 -21.11
C LEU A 105 -35.12 19.83 -20.23
N VAL A 106 -35.82 20.78 -20.83
CA VAL A 106 -36.74 21.69 -20.14
C VAL A 106 -38.14 21.53 -20.75
N ALA A 107 -39.10 21.15 -19.91
CA ALA A 107 -40.50 21.02 -20.30
C ALA A 107 -41.32 22.16 -19.69
N VAL A 108 -41.95 22.98 -20.54
CA VAL A 108 -42.64 24.22 -20.16
C VAL A 108 -44.15 24.04 -20.28
N ASN A 109 -44.87 24.30 -19.19
CA ASN A 109 -46.31 24.41 -19.20
C ASN A 109 -46.73 25.89 -19.28
N ASN A 110 -47.31 26.27 -20.42
CA ASN A 110 -47.69 27.66 -20.71
C ASN A 110 -48.92 28.13 -19.91
N ALA A 111 -49.85 27.23 -19.59
CA ALA A 111 -51.09 27.57 -18.89
C ALA A 111 -50.83 27.98 -17.43
N GLN A 112 -49.97 27.23 -16.73
CA GLN A 112 -49.61 27.47 -15.33
C GLN A 112 -48.32 28.28 -15.15
N LYS A 113 -47.62 28.62 -16.24
CA LYS A 113 -46.34 29.34 -16.24
C LYS A 113 -45.29 28.67 -15.34
N LYS A 114 -45.06 27.38 -15.56
CA LYS A 114 -44.05 26.58 -14.86
C LYS A 114 -43.16 25.86 -15.86
N ALA A 115 -41.89 25.69 -15.50
CA ALA A 115 -40.96 24.86 -16.26
C ALA A 115 -40.33 23.80 -15.37
N PHE A 116 -40.16 22.59 -15.89
CA PHE A 116 -39.49 21.49 -15.20
C PHE A 116 -38.25 21.10 -15.98
N TRP A 117 -37.16 20.76 -15.29
CA TRP A 117 -35.90 20.46 -15.96
C TRP A 117 -35.20 19.20 -15.42
N ILE A 118 -34.43 18.55 -16.29
CA ILE A 118 -33.53 17.46 -15.93
C ILE A 118 -32.23 17.59 -16.71
N SER A 119 -31.11 17.28 -16.06
CA SER A 119 -29.83 17.08 -16.76
C SER A 119 -29.85 15.72 -17.45
N VAL A 120 -29.59 15.68 -18.75
CA VAL A 120 -29.48 14.42 -19.48
C VAL A 120 -28.04 13.93 -19.37
N ASP A 121 -27.72 13.36 -18.21
CA ASP A 121 -26.40 12.79 -17.89
C ASP A 121 -26.32 11.29 -18.20
N GLU A 122 -25.16 10.70 -17.92
CA GLU A 122 -24.84 9.30 -18.24
C GLU A 122 -25.82 8.32 -17.58
N ASP A 123 -26.22 8.57 -16.34
CA ASP A 123 -27.17 7.71 -15.62
C ASP A 123 -28.56 7.73 -16.29
N VAL A 124 -29.04 8.92 -16.69
CA VAL A 124 -30.29 9.07 -17.44
C VAL A 124 -30.21 8.37 -18.80
N ILE A 125 -29.07 8.44 -19.48
CA ILE A 125 -28.86 7.79 -20.78
C ILE A 125 -28.83 6.26 -20.64
N ILE A 126 -28.15 5.72 -19.63
CA ILE A 126 -28.09 4.27 -19.36
C ILE A 126 -29.49 3.72 -19.03
N ASP A 127 -30.24 4.40 -18.16
CA ASP A 127 -31.62 4.02 -17.85
C ASP A 127 -32.53 4.09 -19.09
N ALA A 128 -32.35 5.12 -19.92
CA ALA A 128 -33.10 5.28 -21.16
C ALA A 128 -32.78 4.18 -22.18
N ASP A 129 -31.52 3.78 -22.33
CA ASP A 129 -31.07 2.73 -23.25
C ASP A 129 -31.62 1.35 -22.86
N GLN A 130 -31.76 1.07 -21.56
CA GLN A 130 -32.40 -0.16 -21.09
C GLN A 130 -33.90 -0.23 -21.38
N ARG A 131 -34.56 0.94 -21.52
CA ARG A 131 -36.03 1.04 -21.67
C ARG A 131 -36.47 1.33 -23.11
N ILE A 132 -35.57 1.73 -23.99
CA ILE A 132 -35.92 2.15 -25.35
C ILE A 132 -36.26 0.95 -26.24
N ASN A 133 -37.53 0.84 -26.62
CA ASN A 133 -38.02 -0.12 -27.60
C ASN A 133 -38.57 0.66 -28.81
N GLY A 134 -37.68 1.11 -29.71
CA GLY A 134 -38.01 1.90 -30.91
C GLY A 134 -37.20 3.19 -31.04
N GLU A 135 -37.78 4.22 -31.67
CA GLU A 135 -37.11 5.50 -31.94
C GLU A 135 -37.17 6.52 -30.78
N THR A 136 -37.96 6.22 -29.74
CA THR A 136 -38.21 7.16 -28.64
C THR A 136 -38.39 6.47 -27.29
N VAL A 137 -38.12 7.20 -26.20
CA VAL A 137 -38.29 6.74 -24.81
C VAL A 137 -38.76 7.89 -23.92
N ASN A 138 -39.62 7.59 -22.95
CA ASN A 138 -40.07 8.59 -21.98
C ASN A 138 -39.01 8.82 -20.91
N ILE A 139 -38.58 10.07 -20.75
CA ILE A 139 -37.72 10.54 -19.67
C ILE A 139 -38.62 11.23 -18.63
N LYS A 140 -38.53 10.78 -17.38
CA LYS A 140 -39.22 11.40 -16.25
C LYS A 140 -38.41 12.60 -15.79
N ILE A 141 -39.08 13.72 -15.56
CA ILE A 141 -38.47 14.94 -15.06
C ILE A 141 -38.86 15.08 -13.57
N PRO A 142 -37.89 15.21 -12.65
CA PRO A 142 -38.19 15.36 -11.23
C PRO A 142 -39.06 16.58 -10.97
N TYR A 143 -40.10 16.42 -10.14
CA TYR A 143 -41.06 17.48 -9.87
C TYR A 143 -40.44 18.62 -9.05
N GLU A 144 -39.49 18.28 -8.19
CA GLU A 144 -38.68 19.20 -7.39
C GLU A 144 -37.80 20.12 -8.25
N ASN A 145 -37.50 19.75 -9.50
CA ASN A 145 -36.79 20.58 -10.46
C ASN A 145 -37.72 21.56 -11.18
N CYS A 146 -38.61 22.21 -10.44
CA CYS A 146 -39.55 23.21 -10.94
C CYS A 146 -38.93 24.61 -10.89
N ILE A 147 -39.15 25.38 -11.96
CA ILE A 147 -38.84 26.80 -12.07
C ILE A 147 -40.18 27.53 -12.22
N ASP A 148 -40.51 28.33 -11.22
CA ASP A 148 -41.78 29.05 -11.08
C ASP A 148 -41.59 30.58 -10.95
N GLY A 149 -40.35 31.05 -11.11
CA GLY A 149 -39.95 32.46 -10.96
C GLY A 149 -39.75 32.90 -9.51
N GLN A 150 -39.99 32.04 -8.51
CA GLN A 150 -39.78 32.35 -7.09
C GLN A 150 -38.59 31.60 -6.50
N ASN A 151 -38.40 30.34 -6.91
CA ASN A 151 -37.29 29.51 -6.42
C ASN A 151 -36.07 29.59 -7.36
N HIS A 152 -34.90 29.92 -6.79
CA HIS A 152 -33.63 30.00 -7.51
C HIS A 152 -32.67 28.83 -7.24
N ALA A 153 -33.12 27.74 -6.59
CA ALA A 153 -32.31 26.56 -6.28
C ALA A 153 -31.67 25.90 -7.53
N TYR A 154 -32.29 26.07 -8.69
CA TYR A 154 -31.76 25.60 -9.97
C TYR A 154 -30.38 26.21 -10.31
N LEU A 155 -30.06 27.42 -9.83
CA LEU A 155 -28.77 28.07 -10.09
C LEU A 155 -27.60 27.27 -9.51
N ALA A 156 -27.72 26.83 -8.26
CA ALA A 156 -26.68 26.03 -7.60
C ALA A 156 -26.54 24.64 -8.24
N ALA A 157 -27.66 24.05 -8.67
CA ALA A 157 -27.66 22.77 -9.37
C ALA A 157 -26.96 22.87 -10.74
N TRP A 158 -27.26 23.92 -11.51
CA TRP A 158 -26.64 24.19 -12.81
C TRP A 158 -25.15 24.57 -12.71
N GLU A 159 -24.76 25.34 -11.69
CA GLU A 159 -23.35 25.61 -11.40
C GLU A 159 -22.58 24.31 -11.11
N LYS A 160 -23.18 23.40 -10.33
CA LYS A 160 -22.60 22.07 -10.08
C LYS A 160 -22.42 21.27 -11.37
N LEU A 161 -23.39 21.28 -12.29
CA LEU A 161 -23.26 20.60 -13.59
C LEU A 161 -22.08 21.13 -14.42
N ILE A 162 -21.93 22.46 -14.47
CA ILE A 162 -20.81 23.11 -15.16
C ILE A 162 -19.48 22.72 -14.52
N GLN A 163 -19.40 22.69 -13.19
CA GLN A 163 -18.18 22.35 -12.47
C GLN A 163 -17.77 20.89 -12.69
N VAL A 164 -18.74 19.96 -12.74
CA VAL A 164 -18.50 18.55 -13.09
C VAL A 164 -17.93 18.45 -14.52
N ALA A 165 -18.55 19.11 -15.50
CA ALA A 165 -18.06 19.11 -16.88
C ALA A 165 -16.64 19.68 -16.99
N ARG A 166 -16.36 20.80 -16.32
CA ARG A 166 -15.01 21.41 -16.26
C ARG A 166 -13.97 20.49 -15.64
N THR A 167 -14.34 19.75 -14.60
CA THR A 167 -13.45 18.82 -13.91
C THR A 167 -13.11 17.63 -14.82
N LYS A 168 -14.11 17.07 -15.53
CA LYS A 168 -13.91 16.03 -16.55
C LYS A 168 -12.92 16.48 -17.64
N VAL A 169 -13.09 17.69 -18.18
CA VAL A 169 -12.20 18.23 -19.22
C VAL A 169 -10.79 18.51 -18.69
N LYS A 170 -10.64 19.08 -17.49
CA LYS A 170 -9.32 19.36 -16.89
C LYS A 170 -8.54 18.10 -16.54
N GLY A 171 -9.23 17.04 -16.10
CA GLY A 171 -8.62 15.76 -15.76
C GLY A 171 -8.27 14.89 -16.96
N TYR A 172 -8.84 15.16 -18.14
CA TYR A 172 -8.72 14.32 -19.33
C TYR A 172 -7.27 14.07 -19.78
N ASN A 173 -6.44 15.12 -19.82
CA ASN A 173 -5.04 14.96 -20.23
C ASN A 173 -4.22 14.13 -19.23
N GLY A 174 -4.52 14.24 -17.93
CA GLY A 174 -3.91 13.38 -16.91
C GLY A 174 -4.34 11.93 -17.08
N LEU A 175 -5.63 11.69 -17.32
CA LEU A 175 -6.17 10.35 -17.61
C LEU A 175 -5.58 9.73 -18.87
N LEU A 176 -5.31 10.54 -19.91
CA LEU A 176 -4.69 10.07 -21.15
C LEU A 176 -3.23 9.67 -20.92
N GLN A 177 -2.48 10.48 -20.16
CA GLN A 177 -1.10 10.17 -19.77
C GLN A 177 -1.02 8.92 -18.88
N ASP A 178 -1.96 8.77 -17.94
CA ASP A 178 -2.02 7.60 -17.06
C ASP A 178 -2.41 6.35 -17.84
N LYS A 179 -3.36 6.45 -18.77
CA LYS A 179 -3.75 5.36 -19.67
C LYS A 179 -2.57 4.95 -20.56
N GLU A 180 -1.89 5.91 -21.20
CA GLU A 180 -0.70 5.63 -22.02
C GLU A 180 0.42 4.99 -21.19
N LEU A 181 0.63 5.45 -19.95
CA LEU A 181 1.60 4.87 -19.03
C LEU A 181 1.21 3.43 -18.64
N LEU A 182 -0.07 3.17 -18.37
CA LEU A 182 -0.59 1.86 -18.00
C LEU A 182 -0.59 0.89 -19.20
N GLU A 183 -0.98 1.35 -20.38
CA GLU A 183 -0.91 0.58 -21.63
C GLU A 183 0.54 0.28 -21.96
N THR A 184 1.48 1.24 -21.83
CA THR A 184 2.91 1.00 -22.00
C THR A 184 3.43 -0.02 -20.98
N LYS A 185 3.02 0.07 -19.70
CA LYS A 185 3.40 -0.92 -18.67
C LYS A 185 2.85 -2.31 -18.98
N LEU A 186 1.59 -2.40 -19.40
CA LEU A 186 0.93 -3.66 -19.74
C LEU A 186 1.55 -4.29 -21.00
N GLU A 187 1.79 -3.49 -22.02
CA GLU A 187 2.42 -3.88 -23.28
C GLU A 187 3.87 -4.31 -23.06
N VAL A 188 4.65 -3.63 -22.20
CA VAL A 188 6.00 -4.08 -21.79
C VAL A 188 5.98 -5.40 -21.01
N LEU A 189 4.92 -5.64 -20.22
CA LEU A 189 4.73 -6.88 -19.46
C LEU A 189 4.30 -8.04 -20.36
N GLU A 190 3.50 -7.79 -21.39
CA GLU A 190 2.94 -8.79 -22.31
C GLU A 190 3.82 -9.06 -23.55
N GLU A 191 4.44 -8.04 -24.14
CA GLU A 191 5.37 -8.18 -25.26
C GLU A 191 6.71 -8.76 -24.80
N GLY A 192 6.95 -10.01 -25.20
CA GLY A 192 8.25 -10.65 -25.06
C GLY A 192 8.22 -11.96 -24.28
N LEU A 193 7.06 -12.56 -24.04
CA LEU A 193 6.98 -13.88 -23.39
C LEU A 193 6.63 -14.93 -24.44
N ARG A 194 7.63 -15.40 -25.18
CA ARG A 194 7.46 -16.49 -26.16
C ARG A 194 7.78 -17.85 -25.51
N PRO A 195 7.09 -18.93 -25.89
CA PRO A 195 7.54 -20.29 -25.59
C PRO A 195 8.99 -20.46 -26.06
N SER A 196 9.82 -21.10 -25.24
CA SER A 196 11.23 -21.24 -25.55
C SER A 196 11.47 -22.12 -26.79
N THR A 197 12.37 -21.65 -27.65
CA THR A 197 12.96 -22.33 -28.81
C THR A 197 14.36 -22.91 -28.53
N LEU A 198 14.83 -22.84 -27.27
CA LEU A 198 16.10 -23.41 -26.82
C LEU A 198 16.19 -24.92 -27.08
N SER A 199 17.41 -25.41 -27.21
CA SER A 199 17.65 -26.85 -27.39
C SER A 199 17.20 -27.65 -26.15
N PRO A 200 16.87 -28.94 -26.30
CA PRO A 200 16.53 -29.81 -25.18
C PRO A 200 17.60 -29.83 -24.07
N GLU A 201 18.88 -29.76 -24.44
CA GLU A 201 20.00 -29.71 -23.49
C GLU A 201 19.99 -28.42 -22.67
N ALA A 202 19.82 -27.27 -23.33
CA ALA A 202 19.71 -25.98 -22.64
C ALA A 202 18.49 -25.92 -21.71
N LEU A 203 17.35 -26.48 -22.14
CA LEU A 203 16.17 -26.59 -21.29
C LEU A 203 16.42 -27.48 -20.06
N ALA A 204 17.13 -28.60 -20.22
CA ALA A 204 17.48 -29.48 -19.12
C ALA A 204 18.38 -28.78 -18.09
N GLU A 205 19.42 -28.06 -18.55
CA GLU A 205 20.31 -27.26 -17.70
C GLU A 205 19.53 -26.19 -16.91
N ILE A 206 18.63 -25.46 -17.57
CA ILE A 206 17.77 -24.46 -16.93
C ILE A 206 16.80 -25.09 -15.93
N HIS A 207 16.22 -26.26 -16.25
CA HIS A 207 15.35 -26.98 -15.32
C HIS A 207 16.10 -27.41 -14.06
N ILE A 208 17.34 -27.89 -14.17
CA ILE A 208 18.18 -28.25 -13.01
C ILE A 208 18.40 -27.02 -12.13
N PHE A 209 18.79 -25.89 -12.73
CA PHE A 209 18.96 -24.63 -12.02
C PHE A 209 17.68 -24.18 -11.31
N LEU A 210 16.54 -24.12 -12.02
CA LEU A 210 15.26 -23.75 -11.44
C LEU A 210 14.82 -24.69 -10.32
N ASN A 211 15.14 -25.97 -10.43
CA ASN A 211 14.83 -26.94 -9.40
C ASN A 211 15.64 -26.66 -8.13
N HIS A 212 16.95 -26.40 -8.25
CA HIS A 212 17.76 -25.98 -7.11
C HIS A 212 17.24 -24.69 -6.47
N TYR A 213 17.01 -23.65 -7.27
CA TYR A 213 16.54 -22.36 -6.79
C TYR A 213 15.20 -22.48 -6.03
N ASN A 214 14.20 -23.12 -6.63
CA ASN A 214 12.89 -23.29 -6.00
C ASN A 214 12.97 -24.21 -4.77
N THR A 215 13.79 -25.28 -4.81
CA THR A 215 13.96 -26.18 -3.65
C THR A 215 14.53 -25.43 -2.46
N ILE A 216 15.62 -24.68 -2.65
CA ILE A 216 16.25 -23.89 -1.57
C ILE A 216 15.25 -22.86 -1.01
N LEU A 217 14.48 -22.21 -1.88
CA LEU A 217 13.45 -21.24 -1.48
C LEU A 217 12.26 -21.89 -0.73
N GLU A 218 11.93 -23.14 -1.05
CA GLU A 218 10.82 -23.89 -0.43
C GLU A 218 11.21 -24.59 0.88
N THR A 219 12.50 -24.91 1.07
CA THR A 219 13.00 -25.63 2.25
C THR A 219 13.79 -24.72 3.17
N GLU A 220 15.02 -24.37 2.80
CA GLU A 220 15.98 -23.62 3.61
C GLU A 220 15.53 -22.18 3.89
N PHE A 221 14.90 -21.55 2.91
CA PHE A 221 14.45 -20.15 2.96
C PHE A 221 12.93 -20.01 2.77
N ALA A 222 12.15 -20.98 3.24
CA ALA A 222 10.69 -20.99 3.17
C ALA A 222 10.05 -19.68 3.68
N VAL A 223 10.64 -19.08 4.72
CA VAL A 223 10.19 -17.79 5.27
C VAL A 223 10.23 -16.66 4.23
N LEU A 224 11.20 -16.66 3.32
CA LEU A 224 11.23 -15.69 2.22
C LEU A 224 10.11 -15.92 1.23
N LYS A 225 9.84 -17.19 0.90
CA LYS A 225 8.73 -17.55 0.02
C LYS A 225 7.40 -17.07 0.59
N GLN A 226 7.18 -17.29 1.87
CA GLN A 226 5.95 -16.91 2.56
C GLN A 226 5.78 -15.40 2.69
N THR A 227 6.88 -14.66 2.87
CA THR A 227 6.87 -13.21 3.06
C THR A 227 6.77 -12.45 1.72
N LEU A 228 7.57 -12.83 0.73
CA LEU A 228 7.69 -12.09 -0.53
C LEU A 228 6.82 -12.67 -1.65
N TYR A 229 6.59 -13.97 -1.64
CA TYR A 229 6.00 -14.70 -2.76
C TYR A 229 4.66 -15.35 -2.42
N THR A 230 3.88 -14.76 -1.51
CA THR A 230 2.63 -15.35 -0.97
C THR A 230 1.60 -15.70 -2.05
N ARG A 231 1.55 -14.94 -3.16
CA ARG A 231 0.63 -15.16 -4.29
C ARG A 231 1.21 -16.03 -5.41
N TYR A 232 2.46 -16.47 -5.28
CA TYR A 232 3.19 -17.12 -6.34
C TYR A 232 3.55 -18.56 -5.96
N TRP A 233 3.33 -19.50 -6.88
CA TRP A 233 3.56 -20.91 -6.58
C TRP A 233 5.02 -21.32 -6.81
N LYS A 234 5.67 -20.77 -7.84
CA LYS A 234 7.08 -21.01 -8.19
C LYS A 234 7.72 -19.78 -8.82
N ILE A 235 9.05 -19.81 -8.86
CA ILE A 235 9.86 -18.87 -9.64
C ILE A 235 10.23 -19.54 -10.96
N GLY A 236 9.86 -18.90 -12.07
CA GLY A 236 10.29 -19.23 -13.42
C GLY A 236 11.42 -18.34 -13.91
N ILE A 237 11.76 -18.46 -15.18
CA ILE A 237 12.86 -17.72 -15.81
C ILE A 237 12.49 -17.21 -17.21
N GLY A 238 12.80 -15.95 -17.48
CA GLY A 238 12.83 -15.36 -18.81
C GLY A 238 14.27 -15.26 -19.31
N ILE A 239 14.60 -15.98 -20.37
CA ILE A 239 15.92 -16.04 -20.98
C ILE A 239 16.02 -15.02 -22.11
N ALA A 240 16.94 -14.07 -22.01
CA ALA A 240 17.23 -13.12 -23.09
C ALA A 240 18.39 -13.58 -23.98
N SER A 241 19.38 -14.28 -23.40
CA SER A 241 20.44 -14.94 -24.16
C SER A 241 20.97 -16.15 -23.40
N TYR A 242 21.31 -17.21 -24.13
CA TYR A 242 21.87 -18.44 -23.56
C TYR A 242 22.89 -19.05 -24.51
N THR A 243 24.18 -18.91 -24.19
CA THR A 243 25.30 -19.48 -24.96
C THR A 243 26.16 -20.36 -24.07
N MET A 244 27.24 -20.96 -24.60
CA MET A 244 28.19 -21.74 -23.79
C MET A 244 28.80 -20.90 -22.67
N ASP A 245 29.20 -19.66 -22.99
CA ASP A 245 29.98 -18.84 -22.07
C ASP A 245 29.16 -17.74 -21.40
N ARG A 246 27.98 -17.39 -21.91
CA ARG A 246 27.19 -16.27 -21.37
C ARG A 246 25.72 -16.62 -21.23
N CYS A 247 25.10 -16.09 -20.19
CA CYS A 247 23.65 -16.10 -20.07
C CYS A 247 23.13 -14.74 -19.57
N ALA A 248 21.97 -14.35 -20.09
CA ALA A 248 21.22 -13.19 -19.64
C ALA A 248 19.79 -13.63 -19.37
N PHE A 249 19.31 -13.43 -18.15
CA PHE A 249 17.99 -13.90 -17.74
C PHE A 249 17.39 -13.05 -16.63
N VAL A 250 16.07 -13.21 -16.45
CA VAL A 250 15.32 -12.68 -15.33
C VAL A 250 14.54 -13.80 -14.65
N LEU A 251 14.58 -13.87 -13.32
CA LEU A 251 13.71 -14.73 -12.54
C LEU A 251 12.35 -14.07 -12.38
N ILE A 252 11.27 -14.80 -12.64
CA ILE A 252 9.91 -14.27 -12.69
C ILE A 252 9.02 -15.07 -11.74
N PRO A 253 8.35 -14.44 -10.76
CA PRO A 253 7.42 -15.15 -9.91
C PRO A 253 6.14 -15.49 -10.69
N LEU A 254 5.67 -16.74 -10.57
CA LEU A 254 4.53 -17.27 -11.32
C LEU A 254 3.29 -17.32 -10.42
N ASP A 255 2.22 -16.63 -10.80
CA ASP A 255 1.00 -16.51 -9.99
C ASP A 255 0.30 -17.87 -9.88
N ILE A 256 -0.15 -18.24 -8.67
CA ILE A 256 -0.87 -19.50 -8.42
C ILE A 256 -2.18 -19.62 -9.22
N GLY A 257 -2.79 -18.50 -9.59
CA GLY A 257 -4.02 -18.42 -10.37
C GLY A 257 -3.81 -18.42 -11.89
N ARG A 258 -2.56 -18.46 -12.39
CA ARG A 258 -2.24 -18.39 -13.83
C ARG A 258 -1.43 -19.61 -14.28
N ASN A 259 -1.82 -20.20 -15.41
CA ASN A 259 -1.09 -21.33 -16.02
C ASN A 259 0.05 -20.83 -16.93
N ASP A 260 1.06 -20.28 -16.30
CA ASP A 260 2.17 -19.57 -16.94
C ASP A 260 3.37 -20.51 -17.19
N PRO A 261 4.00 -20.54 -18.40
CA PRO A 261 5.21 -21.33 -18.63
C PRO A 261 6.37 -20.95 -17.71
N ILE A 262 7.08 -21.96 -17.20
CA ILE A 262 8.19 -21.80 -16.24
C ILE A 262 9.50 -21.32 -16.89
N ILE A 263 9.70 -21.62 -18.17
CA ILE A 263 10.82 -21.10 -18.98
C ILE A 263 10.23 -20.34 -20.15
N ARG A 264 10.71 -19.12 -20.37
CA ARG A 264 10.28 -18.22 -21.46
C ARG A 264 11.49 -17.60 -22.12
N GLU A 265 11.36 -17.25 -23.40
CA GLU A 265 12.34 -16.41 -24.08
C GLU A 265 11.88 -14.97 -24.13
N LEU A 266 12.81 -14.07 -23.81
CA LEU A 266 12.64 -12.63 -23.86
C LEU A 266 13.29 -12.08 -25.12
N ALA A 267 12.62 -11.13 -25.78
CA ALA A 267 13.28 -10.32 -26.80
C ALA A 267 14.43 -9.52 -26.15
N PRO A 268 15.58 -9.33 -26.83
CA PRO A 268 16.72 -8.60 -26.30
C PRO A 268 16.37 -7.19 -25.79
N ASP A 269 15.49 -6.47 -26.49
CA ASP A 269 15.06 -5.12 -26.13
C ASP A 269 14.15 -5.12 -24.88
N SER A 270 13.38 -6.20 -24.66
CA SER A 270 12.54 -6.38 -23.48
C SER A 270 13.38 -6.67 -22.23
N PHE A 271 14.59 -7.23 -22.37
CA PHE A 271 15.48 -7.48 -21.23
C PHE A 271 15.98 -6.18 -20.59
N PHE A 272 16.45 -5.22 -21.39
CA PHE A 272 16.96 -3.94 -20.88
C PHE A 272 15.85 -3.08 -20.26
N LYS A 273 14.69 -3.00 -20.92
CA LYS A 273 13.52 -2.29 -20.36
C LYS A 273 13.03 -2.91 -19.05
N ARG A 274 13.01 -4.24 -18.94
CA ARG A 274 12.66 -4.93 -17.69
C ARG A 274 13.75 -4.75 -16.64
N HIS A 275 15.03 -4.80 -17.01
CA HIS A 275 16.14 -4.51 -16.10
C HIS A 275 15.98 -3.14 -15.44
N GLU A 276 15.64 -2.09 -16.19
CA GLU A 276 15.38 -0.74 -15.64
C GLU A 276 14.12 -0.69 -14.74
N ALA A 277 13.01 -1.30 -15.16
CA ALA A 277 11.79 -1.38 -14.34
C ALA A 277 11.98 -2.17 -13.03
N LEU A 278 12.97 -3.06 -12.96
CA LEU A 278 13.29 -3.87 -11.77
C LEU A 278 14.06 -3.11 -10.70
N PHE A 279 14.74 -2.02 -11.06
CA PHE A 279 15.40 -1.15 -10.11
C PHE A 279 14.44 -0.18 -9.41
N ASP A 280 13.16 -0.11 -9.81
CA ASP A 280 12.15 0.72 -9.12
C ASP A 280 11.58 0.09 -7.84
N GLY A 281 11.95 -1.17 -7.56
CA GLY A 281 11.59 -1.87 -6.32
C GLY A 281 10.19 -2.47 -6.27
N THR A 282 9.37 -2.37 -7.33
CA THR A 282 7.99 -2.88 -7.34
C THR A 282 7.79 -4.27 -7.95
N ILE A 283 8.77 -4.80 -8.70
CA ILE A 283 8.68 -6.13 -9.29
C ILE A 283 9.64 -7.10 -8.56
N LEU A 284 9.08 -8.17 -7.99
CA LEU A 284 9.75 -9.28 -7.28
C LEU A 284 10.64 -10.17 -8.17
N SER A 285 11.21 -9.60 -9.24
CA SER A 285 11.98 -10.34 -10.24
C SER A 285 13.46 -9.97 -10.13
N TYR A 286 14.35 -10.92 -10.43
CA TYR A 286 15.80 -10.73 -10.37
C TYR A 286 16.39 -10.81 -11.77
N ALA A 287 17.06 -9.76 -12.26
CA ALA A 287 17.71 -9.75 -13.57
C ALA A 287 19.23 -9.89 -13.44
N ALA A 288 19.82 -10.80 -14.22
CA ALA A 288 21.27 -10.98 -14.30
C ALA A 288 21.77 -11.08 -15.73
N TYR A 289 22.94 -10.47 -15.93
CA TYR A 289 23.81 -10.70 -17.07
C TYR A 289 25.11 -11.32 -16.55
N ILE A 290 25.36 -12.59 -16.90
CA ILE A 290 26.49 -13.34 -16.38
C ILE A 290 27.45 -13.65 -17.53
N SER A 291 28.70 -13.18 -17.36
CA SER A 291 29.79 -13.35 -18.32
C SER A 291 30.35 -14.77 -18.41
N GLN A 292 29.96 -15.63 -17.47
CA GLN A 292 30.18 -17.09 -17.43
C GLN A 292 28.82 -17.74 -17.22
N ASN A 293 28.44 -18.73 -18.06
CA ASN A 293 27.12 -19.34 -17.95
C ASN A 293 27.05 -20.32 -16.76
N ASN A 294 26.90 -19.76 -15.55
CA ASN A 294 26.88 -20.52 -14.30
C ASN A 294 25.62 -21.37 -14.13
N ILE A 295 24.56 -21.15 -14.92
CA ILE A 295 23.43 -22.10 -15.00
C ILE A 295 23.93 -23.47 -15.48
N ARG A 296 24.97 -23.50 -16.33
CA ARG A 296 25.56 -24.73 -16.86
C ARG A 296 26.64 -25.29 -15.96
N THR A 297 27.54 -24.42 -15.49
CA THR A 297 28.79 -24.86 -14.85
C THR A 297 28.66 -25.07 -13.34
N ASN A 298 27.77 -24.33 -12.66
CA ASN A 298 27.52 -24.47 -11.22
C ASN A 298 26.13 -23.91 -10.85
N PRO A 299 25.05 -24.60 -11.25
CA PRO A 299 23.67 -24.12 -11.03
C PRO A 299 23.31 -23.98 -9.56
N LEU A 300 23.89 -24.82 -8.68
CA LEU A 300 23.63 -24.79 -7.25
C LEU A 300 24.23 -23.55 -6.59
N ALA A 301 25.53 -23.28 -6.79
CA ALA A 301 26.18 -22.11 -6.22
C ALA A 301 25.57 -20.81 -6.77
N LEU A 302 25.19 -20.79 -8.06
CA LEU A 302 24.46 -19.66 -8.62
C LEU A 302 23.14 -19.44 -7.86
N SER A 303 22.36 -20.50 -7.61
CA SER A 303 21.08 -20.40 -6.89
C SER A 303 21.25 -19.76 -5.51
N TYR A 304 22.26 -20.17 -4.75
CA TYR A 304 22.57 -19.57 -3.45
C TYR A 304 23.00 -18.10 -3.57
N SER A 305 23.83 -17.76 -4.56
CA SER A 305 24.29 -16.38 -4.76
C SER A 305 23.13 -15.43 -5.10
N LEU A 306 22.16 -15.88 -5.90
CA LEU A 306 20.96 -15.11 -6.21
C LEU A 306 20.03 -14.96 -5.00
N LEU A 307 19.86 -16.02 -4.20
CA LEU A 307 19.05 -15.93 -2.98
C LEU A 307 19.70 -15.07 -1.90
N LYS A 308 21.04 -15.05 -1.82
CA LYS A 308 21.81 -14.22 -0.90
C LYS A 308 21.53 -12.73 -1.13
N SER A 309 21.55 -12.27 -2.38
CA SER A 309 21.30 -10.86 -2.71
C SER A 309 19.86 -10.46 -2.37
N GLU A 310 18.88 -11.30 -2.70
CA GLU A 310 17.48 -11.10 -2.36
C GLU A 310 17.22 -11.11 -0.85
N PHE A 311 17.79 -12.09 -0.14
CA PHE A 311 17.65 -12.22 1.30
C PHE A 311 18.20 -11.00 2.05
N PHE A 312 19.42 -10.57 1.75
CA PHE A 312 20.01 -9.40 2.43
C PHE A 312 19.40 -8.07 2.00
N ARG A 313 18.67 -8.01 0.89
CA ARG A 313 17.84 -6.84 0.52
C ARG A 313 16.67 -6.64 1.47
N ILE A 314 16.14 -7.73 2.04
CA ILE A 314 14.95 -7.71 2.89
C ILE A 314 15.25 -7.89 4.38
N MET A 315 16.34 -8.57 4.71
CA MET A 315 16.77 -8.73 6.10
C MET A 315 17.11 -7.39 6.73
N GLY A 316 16.57 -7.16 7.92
CA GLY A 316 16.67 -5.88 8.62
C GLY A 316 15.59 -4.86 8.23
N LYS A 317 14.89 -5.05 7.10
CA LYS A 317 13.65 -4.33 6.80
C LYS A 317 12.43 -5.06 7.36
N TYR A 318 12.42 -6.38 7.24
CA TYR A 318 11.33 -7.23 7.73
C TYR A 318 11.84 -8.12 8.86
N ASN A 319 11.19 -8.02 10.02
CA ASN A 319 11.37 -8.97 11.11
C ASN A 319 10.44 -10.18 10.84
N PHE A 320 10.96 -11.39 11.04
CA PHE A 320 10.17 -12.62 10.94
C PHE A 320 9.50 -12.96 12.27
N PRO A 321 8.31 -13.59 12.26
CA PRO A 321 7.57 -13.87 13.48
C PRO A 321 8.28 -14.85 14.42
N ILE A 322 8.09 -14.64 15.72
CA ILE A 322 8.46 -15.58 16.79
C ILE A 322 7.22 -15.79 17.66
N ASN A 323 6.75 -17.03 17.77
CA ASN A 323 5.58 -17.36 18.59
C ASN A 323 5.94 -17.32 20.09
N ASP A 324 6.08 -16.11 20.63
CA ASP A 324 6.37 -15.87 22.04
C ASP A 324 5.77 -14.56 22.56
N PRO A 325 5.08 -14.58 23.71
CA PRO A 325 4.49 -13.37 24.27
C PRO A 325 5.52 -12.29 24.60
N VAL A 326 6.72 -12.64 25.05
CA VAL A 326 7.73 -11.64 25.48
C VAL A 326 8.10 -10.71 24.33
N ILE A 327 8.38 -11.26 23.15
CA ILE A 327 8.74 -10.46 21.97
C ILE A 327 7.52 -9.81 21.31
N ALA A 328 6.35 -10.43 21.39
CA ALA A 328 5.10 -9.81 20.96
C ALA A 328 4.84 -8.52 21.74
N HIS A 329 4.95 -8.57 23.07
CA HIS A 329 4.86 -7.42 23.96
C HIS A 329 5.92 -6.37 23.65
N GLU A 330 7.19 -6.75 23.55
CA GLU A 330 8.28 -5.84 23.18
C GLU A 330 8.00 -5.10 21.86
N TYR A 331 7.61 -5.83 20.82
CA TYR A 331 7.40 -5.27 19.48
C TYR A 331 6.17 -4.35 19.41
N LEU A 332 5.06 -4.74 20.04
CA LEU A 332 3.86 -3.92 20.10
C LEU A 332 4.06 -2.65 20.94
N ILE A 333 4.73 -2.74 22.10
CA ILE A 333 5.03 -1.57 22.95
C ILE A 333 5.89 -0.58 22.18
N SER A 334 6.90 -1.06 21.48
CA SER A 334 7.77 -0.24 20.63
C SER A 334 6.99 0.52 19.56
N PHE A 335 6.08 -0.19 18.88
CA PHE A 335 5.20 0.42 17.87
C PHE A 335 4.28 1.47 18.49
N ILE A 336 3.64 1.15 19.62
CA ILE A 336 2.75 2.09 20.33
C ILE A 336 3.51 3.34 20.74
N ASP A 337 4.66 3.20 21.39
CA ASP A 337 5.46 4.34 21.85
C ASP A 337 5.98 5.22 20.68
N SER A 338 6.19 4.64 19.51
CA SER A 338 6.59 5.39 18.31
C SER A 338 5.45 6.21 17.71
N PHE A 339 4.20 5.74 17.85
CA PHE A 339 3.02 6.31 17.18
C PHE A 339 1.89 6.67 18.14
N TRP A 340 2.17 6.86 19.43
CA TRP A 340 1.16 7.02 20.48
C TRP A 340 0.15 8.12 20.17
N VAL A 341 0.59 9.23 19.56
CA VAL A 341 -0.30 10.33 19.15
C VAL A 341 -1.28 9.87 18.06
N THR A 342 -0.80 9.15 17.04
CA THR A 342 -1.59 8.62 15.93
C THR A 342 -2.49 7.47 16.36
N LEU A 343 -2.09 6.72 17.38
CA LEU A 343 -2.90 5.66 17.96
C LEU A 343 -3.87 6.20 19.02
N GLY A 344 -3.60 7.34 19.64
CA GLY A 344 -4.45 7.96 20.66
C GLY A 344 -4.29 7.30 22.03
N PHE A 345 -3.09 6.79 22.30
CA PHE A 345 -2.68 6.31 23.61
C PHE A 345 -1.94 7.40 24.37
N GLU A 346 -1.89 7.32 25.70
CA GLU A 346 -0.97 8.15 26.46
C GLU A 346 0.45 7.58 26.35
N PRO A 347 1.50 8.41 26.26
CA PRO A 347 2.86 7.91 26.15
C PRO A 347 3.32 7.23 27.44
N GLU A 348 4.34 6.37 27.33
CA GLU A 348 5.10 5.81 28.46
C GLU A 348 4.27 4.99 29.48
N GLN A 349 3.11 4.47 29.08
CA GLN A 349 2.33 3.59 29.94
C GLN A 349 2.98 2.21 30.07
N ASN A 350 2.73 1.53 31.20
CA ASN A 350 3.19 0.16 31.42
C ASN A 350 2.32 -0.87 30.69
N THR A 351 1.08 -0.52 30.34
CA THR A 351 0.14 -1.42 29.69
C THR A 351 -0.76 -0.66 28.72
N TYR A 352 -1.09 -1.29 27.58
CA TYR A 352 -2.04 -0.75 26.60
C TYR A 352 -3.07 -1.81 26.19
N ALA A 353 -4.33 -1.43 26.05
CA ALA A 353 -5.39 -2.37 25.72
C ALA A 353 -5.27 -2.91 24.28
N LEU A 354 -5.14 -4.23 24.13
CA LEU A 354 -4.96 -4.90 22.84
C LEU A 354 -6.19 -4.75 21.94
N LYS A 355 -7.39 -4.90 22.51
CA LYS A 355 -8.65 -4.73 21.77
C LYS A 355 -8.79 -3.33 21.20
N GLN A 356 -8.35 -2.32 21.97
CA GLN A 356 -8.36 -0.94 21.52
C GLN A 356 -7.35 -0.73 20.39
N LEU A 357 -6.11 -1.20 20.55
CA LEU A 357 -5.10 -1.10 19.50
C LEU A 357 -5.55 -1.80 18.20
N ASN A 358 -6.10 -3.00 18.32
CA ASN A 358 -6.61 -3.78 17.18
C ASN A 358 -7.75 -3.03 16.46
N PHE A 359 -8.71 -2.48 17.21
CA PHE A 359 -9.80 -1.67 16.66
C PHE A 359 -9.27 -0.40 15.98
N ILE A 360 -8.28 0.28 16.56
CA ILE A 360 -7.71 1.48 15.97
C ILE A 360 -7.04 1.17 14.64
N LEU A 361 -6.18 0.16 14.59
CA LEU A 361 -5.41 -0.16 13.38
C LEU A 361 -6.28 -0.71 12.25
N ARG A 362 -7.23 -1.59 12.57
CA ARG A 362 -8.05 -2.25 11.53
C ARG A 362 -9.22 -1.39 11.07
N GLU A 363 -9.79 -0.55 11.94
CA GLU A 363 -11.04 0.15 11.67
C GLU A 363 -10.88 1.68 11.72
N VAL A 364 -10.43 2.24 12.85
CA VAL A 364 -10.48 3.70 13.08
C VAL A 364 -9.52 4.46 12.18
N LEU A 365 -8.24 4.05 12.15
CA LEU A 365 -7.20 4.77 11.42
C LEU A 365 -7.44 4.76 9.90
N PRO A 366 -7.84 3.64 9.26
CA PRO A 366 -8.26 3.64 7.86
C PRO A 366 -9.39 4.64 7.56
N VAL A 367 -10.43 4.69 8.40
CA VAL A 367 -11.54 5.65 8.24
C VAL A 367 -11.08 7.09 8.47
N GLU A 368 -10.26 7.34 9.49
CA GLU A 368 -9.70 8.67 9.77
C GLU A 368 -8.90 9.20 8.58
N VAL A 369 -8.03 8.36 8.00
CA VAL A 369 -7.22 8.71 6.82
C VAL A 369 -8.12 8.93 5.61
N ALA A 370 -9.10 8.04 5.38
CA ALA A 370 -10.06 8.13 4.28
C ALA A 370 -10.86 9.44 4.29
N GLN A 371 -11.16 9.98 5.48
CA GLN A 371 -11.92 11.23 5.65
C GLN A 371 -11.05 12.48 5.68
N SER A 372 -9.79 12.37 6.12
CA SER A 372 -8.91 13.52 6.30
C SER A 372 -8.15 13.93 5.03
N HIS A 373 -8.12 13.05 4.03
CA HIS A 373 -7.49 13.31 2.73
C HIS A 373 -8.57 13.52 1.65
N ASN A 374 -8.33 14.51 0.79
CA ASN A 374 -9.14 14.70 -0.40
C ASN A 374 -8.66 13.74 -1.48
N PHE A 375 -9.30 12.58 -1.59
CA PHE A 375 -9.06 11.65 -2.68
C PHE A 375 -9.83 12.06 -3.92
N ALA A 376 -9.24 11.85 -5.10
CA ALA A 376 -9.98 11.89 -6.35
C ALA A 376 -10.90 10.66 -6.45
N ASP A 377 -12.05 10.78 -7.14
CA ASP A 377 -13.11 9.75 -7.17
C ASP A 377 -12.67 8.36 -7.70
N TRP A 378 -11.59 8.34 -8.48
CA TRP A 378 -11.02 7.13 -9.07
C TRP A 378 -10.08 6.36 -8.15
N VAL A 379 -9.60 6.98 -7.05
CA VAL A 379 -8.76 6.29 -6.07
C VAL A 379 -9.64 5.30 -5.31
N LYS A 380 -9.42 3.99 -5.50
CA LYS A 380 -10.14 2.94 -4.78
C LYS A 380 -9.35 2.37 -3.62
N GLU A 381 -8.03 2.41 -3.71
CA GLU A 381 -7.12 1.96 -2.67
C GLU A 381 -6.03 3.01 -2.42
N PHE A 382 -5.63 3.19 -1.16
CA PHE A 382 -4.57 4.11 -0.77
C PHE A 382 -3.70 3.49 0.32
N ASN A 383 -2.38 3.53 0.12
CA ASN A 383 -1.43 3.05 1.11
C ASN A 383 -0.91 4.23 1.96
N TYR A 384 -1.29 4.25 3.22
CA TYR A 384 -0.91 5.26 4.18
C TYR A 384 0.34 4.85 4.97
N ASN A 385 1.45 5.54 4.73
CA ASN A 385 2.67 5.35 5.52
C ASN A 385 2.56 6.08 6.86
N ILE A 386 2.47 5.33 7.96
CA ILE A 386 2.33 5.86 9.32
C ILE A 386 3.60 6.54 9.85
N ASP A 387 4.77 6.29 9.24
CA ASP A 387 6.06 6.78 9.72
C ASP A 387 6.16 8.30 9.72
N GLY A 388 5.45 8.96 8.79
CA GLY A 388 5.34 10.42 8.74
C GLY A 388 4.71 11.02 10.00
N THR A 389 4.05 10.20 10.82
CA THR A 389 3.45 10.61 12.09
C THR A 389 4.33 10.34 13.31
N LYS A 390 5.51 9.73 13.13
CA LYS A 390 6.46 9.52 14.22
C LYS A 390 6.86 10.87 14.82
N ASN A 391 6.85 10.96 16.15
CA ASN A 391 7.13 12.21 16.89
C ASN A 391 6.15 13.37 16.61
N THR A 392 4.97 13.10 16.03
CA THR A 392 3.92 14.13 15.91
C THR A 392 3.61 14.69 17.29
N ARG A 393 3.47 16.01 17.40
CA ARG A 393 3.03 16.64 18.64
C ARG A 393 1.53 16.50 18.78
N LEU A 394 1.06 16.29 20.00
CA LEU A 394 -0.37 16.26 20.29
C LEU A 394 -1.02 17.57 19.82
N HIS A 395 -2.02 17.46 18.94
CA HIS A 395 -2.76 18.59 18.40
C HIS A 395 -4.27 18.33 18.49
N PRO A 396 -5.10 19.27 18.97
CA PRO A 396 -6.54 19.04 19.17
C PRO A 396 -7.29 18.54 17.92
N ASN A 397 -6.86 18.95 16.73
CA ASN A 397 -7.46 18.47 15.48
C ASN A 397 -7.29 16.97 15.24
N LEU A 398 -6.20 16.34 15.71
CA LEU A 398 -5.99 14.90 15.56
C LEU A 398 -6.97 14.12 16.43
N THR A 399 -7.16 14.54 17.68
CA THR A 399 -8.15 13.96 18.59
C THR A 399 -9.55 14.07 18.00
N LYS A 400 -9.93 15.25 17.48
CA LYS A 400 -11.24 15.46 16.83
C LYS A 400 -11.46 14.56 15.61
N ARG A 401 -10.43 14.35 14.79
CA ARG A 401 -10.53 13.48 13.59
C ARG A 401 -10.81 12.04 13.98
N LYS A 402 -10.16 11.52 15.02
CA LYS A 402 -10.44 10.18 15.54
C LYS A 402 -11.82 10.04 16.13
N GLU A 403 -12.24 11.00 16.94
CA GLU A 403 -13.59 11.01 17.52
C GLU A 403 -14.66 11.01 16.42
N ALA A 404 -14.43 11.75 15.33
CA ALA A 404 -15.29 11.74 14.15
C ALA A 404 -15.28 10.37 13.45
N ALA A 405 -14.11 9.76 13.23
CA ALA A 405 -13.99 8.43 12.63
C ALA A 405 -14.71 7.34 13.46
N ILE A 406 -14.54 7.36 14.79
CA ILE A 406 -15.24 6.45 15.71
C ILE A 406 -16.75 6.68 15.65
N SER A 407 -17.21 7.92 15.50
CA SER A 407 -18.62 8.24 15.38
C SER A 407 -19.23 7.72 14.07
N LEU A 408 -18.49 7.79 12.95
CA LEU A 408 -18.90 7.23 11.66
C LEU A 408 -18.98 5.70 11.67
N LEU A 409 -18.03 5.03 12.34
CA LEU A 409 -18.06 3.58 12.49
C LEU A 409 -19.30 3.07 13.24
N LYS A 410 -19.92 3.90 14.10
CA LYS A 410 -21.19 3.56 14.77
C LYS A 410 -22.42 3.63 13.85
N THR A 411 -22.28 4.19 12.65
CA THR A 411 -23.37 4.35 11.67
C THR A 411 -23.20 3.45 10.44
N ASP A 412 -22.46 2.34 10.56
CA ASP A 412 -22.13 1.41 9.47
C ASP A 412 -21.49 2.09 8.24
N PHE A 413 -20.71 3.15 8.48
CA PHE A 413 -20.05 3.91 7.42
C PHE A 413 -18.98 3.06 6.72
N VAL A 414 -19.01 3.04 5.39
CA VAL A 414 -17.98 2.40 4.55
C VAL A 414 -17.23 3.47 3.76
N PRO A 415 -15.91 3.60 3.92
CA PRO A 415 -15.14 4.60 3.19
C PRO A 415 -15.07 4.26 1.69
N VAL A 416 -15.16 5.30 0.84
CA VAL A 416 -15.08 5.17 -0.63
C VAL A 416 -13.70 4.68 -1.09
N VAL A 417 -12.66 5.00 -0.31
CA VAL A 417 -11.28 4.57 -0.54
C VAL A 417 -10.89 3.59 0.55
N LYS A 418 -10.45 2.40 0.14
CA LYS A 418 -9.87 1.42 1.04
C LYS A 418 -8.45 1.85 1.41
N VAL A 419 -8.22 2.14 2.68
CA VAL A 419 -6.90 2.55 3.17
C VAL A 419 -6.18 1.34 3.78
N THR A 420 -4.96 1.09 3.34
CA THR A 420 -4.03 0.14 3.98
C THR A 420 -2.94 0.92 4.72
N ILE A 421 -2.47 0.41 5.85
CA ILE A 421 -1.39 1.04 6.62
C ILE A 421 -0.07 0.38 6.26
N SER A 422 0.97 1.18 6.04
CA SER A 422 2.35 0.74 5.85
C SER A 422 3.31 1.48 6.76
N SER A 423 4.51 0.92 6.94
CA SER A 423 5.62 1.50 7.67
C SER A 423 6.93 0.94 7.10
N GLU A 424 7.95 1.78 6.98
CA GLU A 424 9.33 1.39 6.71
C GLU A 424 10.08 1.05 8.00
N LEU A 425 9.57 1.52 9.15
CA LEU A 425 10.14 1.25 10.48
C LEU A 425 9.65 -0.07 11.09
N TYR A 426 8.42 -0.49 10.77
CA TYR A 426 7.78 -1.68 11.31
C TYR A 426 7.14 -2.53 10.20
N HIS A 427 7.21 -3.84 10.34
CA HIS A 427 6.46 -4.77 9.50
C HIS A 427 5.01 -4.84 10.01
N ILE A 428 4.07 -4.18 9.33
CA ILE A 428 2.70 -4.01 9.81
C ILE A 428 1.96 -5.36 9.94
N GLU A 429 2.25 -6.30 9.06
CA GLU A 429 1.73 -7.67 9.11
C GLU A 429 2.20 -8.39 10.37
N LEU A 430 3.43 -8.12 10.82
CA LEU A 430 3.95 -8.65 12.09
C LEU A 430 3.27 -8.00 13.31
N ILE A 431 2.86 -6.73 13.23
CA ILE A 431 2.05 -6.08 14.26
C ILE A 431 0.69 -6.78 14.38
N TYR A 432 0.01 -7.03 13.26
CA TYR A 432 -1.25 -7.78 13.27
C TYR A 432 -1.06 -9.22 13.79
N TYR A 433 0.00 -9.89 13.35
CA TYR A 433 0.35 -11.22 13.84
C TYR A 433 0.48 -11.25 15.38
N TYR A 434 1.17 -10.27 15.97
CA TYR A 434 1.35 -10.22 17.42
C TYR A 434 0.11 -9.80 18.20
N LEU A 435 -0.71 -8.91 17.63
CA LEU A 435 -2.03 -8.62 18.18
C LEU A 435 -2.89 -9.88 18.25
N ASP A 436 -2.95 -10.62 17.15
CA ASP A 436 -3.76 -11.83 17.06
C ASP A 436 -3.21 -12.93 18.00
N LEU A 437 -1.88 -13.08 18.09
CA LEU A 437 -1.23 -14.02 19.01
C LEU A 437 -1.62 -13.77 20.48
N LEU A 438 -1.51 -12.53 20.95
CA LEU A 438 -1.80 -12.18 22.34
C LEU A 438 -3.31 -12.20 22.65
N LEU A 439 -4.15 -11.76 21.70
CA LEU A 439 -5.60 -11.84 21.88
C LEU A 439 -6.09 -13.29 21.93
N GLN A 440 -5.52 -14.18 21.10
CA GLN A 440 -5.85 -15.61 21.10
C GLN A 440 -5.34 -16.34 22.35
N SER A 441 -4.25 -15.88 22.97
CA SER A 441 -3.80 -16.40 24.27
C SER A 441 -4.64 -15.89 25.45
N GLY A 442 -5.63 -15.04 25.20
CA GLY A 442 -6.53 -14.48 26.21
C GLY A 442 -5.98 -13.26 26.93
N GLU A 443 -4.89 -12.67 26.45
CA GLU A 443 -4.35 -11.45 27.03
C GLU A 443 -5.20 -10.24 26.63
N GLU A 444 -5.40 -9.32 27.59
CA GLU A 444 -6.19 -8.10 27.37
C GLU A 444 -5.31 -6.89 27.02
N ASN A 445 -4.04 -6.92 27.43
CA ASN A 445 -3.14 -5.77 27.35
C ASN A 445 -1.77 -6.17 26.81
N ALA A 446 -1.16 -5.31 25.99
CA ALA A 446 0.27 -5.32 25.73
C ALA A 446 0.98 -4.76 26.97
N VAL A 447 2.02 -5.44 27.45
CA VAL A 447 2.72 -5.12 28.69
C VAL A 447 4.15 -4.69 28.39
N ARG A 448 4.59 -3.57 28.97
CA ARG A 448 5.96 -3.08 28.85
C ARG A 448 6.94 -4.04 29.52
N VAL A 449 7.77 -4.71 28.71
CA VAL A 449 8.77 -5.69 29.15
C VAL A 449 10.02 -5.02 29.71
N TYR A 450 10.51 -3.99 29.02
CA TYR A 450 11.72 -3.25 29.39
C TYR A 450 11.39 -1.91 30.02
N HIS A 451 12.15 -1.52 31.04
CA HIS A 451 12.09 -0.16 31.59
C HIS A 451 12.37 0.86 30.48
N ALA A 452 11.67 1.99 30.51
CA ALA A 452 11.86 3.08 29.55
C ALA A 452 13.09 3.95 29.91
N GLU A 453 13.57 4.71 28.93
CA GLU A 453 14.57 5.78 29.11
C GLU A 453 14.07 6.79 30.17
N MET A 454 14.95 7.23 31.08
CA MET A 454 14.61 8.20 32.12
C MET A 454 15.49 9.44 31.97
N GLY A 455 15.06 10.43 31.19
CA GLY A 455 15.77 11.71 31.11
C GLY A 455 15.45 12.55 29.88
N PRO A 456 15.97 13.79 29.79
CA PRO A 456 15.83 14.62 28.61
C PRO A 456 16.52 13.95 27.41
N LYS A 457 15.83 13.87 26.27
CA LYS A 457 16.38 13.36 25.01
C LYS A 457 17.52 14.29 24.56
N ILE A 458 18.77 13.87 24.79
CA ILE A 458 19.95 14.55 24.25
C ILE A 458 20.12 14.07 22.82
N ASN A 459 20.47 14.97 21.91
CA ASN A 459 20.56 14.71 20.46
C ASN A 459 21.83 13.88 20.11
N MET A 460 21.97 12.69 20.72
CA MET A 460 22.98 11.68 20.43
C MET A 460 22.30 10.46 19.77
N LYS A 461 23.03 9.75 18.90
CA LYS A 461 22.51 8.58 18.16
C LYS A 461 22.00 7.46 19.09
N PHE A 462 22.62 7.29 20.27
CA PHE A 462 22.17 6.42 21.34
C PHE A 462 22.37 7.14 22.68
N ASN A 463 21.29 7.56 23.34
CA ASN A 463 21.35 8.35 24.58
C ASN A 463 21.47 7.46 25.82
N TRP A 464 22.49 6.59 25.87
CA TRP A 464 22.71 5.70 27.02
C TRP A 464 22.85 6.47 28.34
N ALA A 465 23.28 7.74 28.29
CA ALA A 465 23.40 8.63 29.44
C ALA A 465 22.05 9.01 30.07
N ALA A 466 20.93 8.91 29.32
CA ALA A 466 19.58 9.10 29.85
C ALA A 466 18.98 7.81 30.42
N TRP A 467 19.76 6.74 30.53
CA TRP A 467 19.32 5.51 31.18
C TRP A 467 19.95 5.39 32.56
N ASN A 468 19.11 5.11 33.56
CA ASN A 468 19.60 4.83 34.90
C ASN A 468 20.31 3.46 34.94
N ARG A 469 21.49 3.38 35.55
CA ARG A 469 22.33 2.15 35.61
C ARG A 469 21.56 0.90 36.12
N PRO A 470 20.71 0.96 37.17
CA PRO A 470 19.87 -0.16 37.59
C PRO A 470 18.83 -0.58 36.53
N ALA A 471 18.29 0.35 35.75
CA ALA A 471 17.35 0.03 34.67
C ALA A 471 18.05 -0.70 33.52
N ILE A 472 19.26 -0.26 33.15
CA ILE A 472 20.11 -0.96 32.16
C ILE A 472 20.35 -2.40 32.63
N PHE A 473 20.73 -2.58 33.90
CA PHE A 473 20.98 -3.91 34.45
C PHE A 473 19.73 -4.80 34.43
N ALA A 474 18.60 -4.31 34.93
CA ALA A 474 17.35 -5.07 34.96
C ALA A 474 16.88 -5.47 33.56
N ASN A 475 17.01 -4.57 32.58
CA ASN A 475 16.68 -4.87 31.19
C ASN A 475 17.60 -5.93 30.59
N LEU A 476 18.92 -5.84 30.83
CA LEU A 476 19.88 -6.83 30.32
C LEU A 476 19.72 -8.20 30.97
N GLU A 477 19.42 -8.24 32.27
CA GLU A 477 19.13 -9.49 32.99
C GLU A 477 17.89 -10.18 32.39
N LEU A 478 16.80 -9.43 32.21
CA LEU A 478 15.58 -9.94 31.58
C LEU A 478 15.80 -10.34 30.12
N PHE A 479 16.60 -9.55 29.39
CA PHE A 479 16.98 -9.80 28.00
C PHE A 479 17.72 -11.13 27.87
N PHE A 480 18.84 -11.31 28.56
CA PHE A 480 19.67 -12.52 28.42
C PHE A 480 19.01 -13.77 28.99
N LYS A 481 18.10 -13.62 29.98
CA LYS A 481 17.24 -14.71 30.46
C LYS A 481 16.34 -15.28 29.35
N ASN A 482 15.93 -14.46 28.38
CA ASN A 482 15.04 -14.88 27.29
C ASN A 482 15.75 -15.08 25.96
N PHE A 483 16.88 -14.39 25.73
CA PHE A 483 17.50 -14.25 24.42
C PHE A 483 17.78 -15.59 23.72
N THR A 484 18.45 -16.54 24.39
CA THR A 484 18.78 -17.85 23.80
C THR A 484 17.54 -18.60 23.35
N ARG A 485 16.53 -18.65 24.21
CA ARG A 485 15.27 -19.35 23.94
C ARG A 485 14.54 -18.71 22.77
N LEU A 486 14.51 -17.37 22.71
CA LEU A 486 13.89 -16.64 21.60
C LEU A 486 14.65 -16.79 20.29
N TYR A 487 15.99 -16.77 20.34
CA TYR A 487 16.84 -17.04 19.19
C TYR A 487 16.60 -18.44 18.63
N GLN A 488 16.57 -19.46 19.49
CA GLN A 488 16.30 -20.84 19.08
C GLN A 488 14.90 -20.97 18.47
N LYS A 489 13.87 -20.34 19.06
CA LYS A 489 12.53 -20.29 18.47
C LYS A 489 12.53 -19.61 17.10
N TYR A 490 13.25 -18.51 16.94
CA TYR A 490 13.39 -17.80 15.67
C TYR A 490 13.98 -18.70 14.58
N VAL A 491 15.09 -19.39 14.88
CA VAL A 491 15.74 -20.31 13.95
C VAL A 491 14.83 -21.50 13.65
N TYR A 492 14.25 -22.12 14.67
CA TYR A 492 13.38 -23.28 14.51
C TYR A 492 12.17 -22.98 13.60
N HIS A 493 11.53 -21.83 13.80
CA HIS A 493 10.32 -21.47 13.06
C HIS A 493 10.63 -20.98 11.63
N ASN A 494 11.66 -20.15 11.47
CA ASN A 494 11.91 -19.46 10.21
C ASN A 494 12.98 -20.14 9.33
N PHE A 495 13.85 -20.96 9.93
CA PHE A 495 15.00 -21.60 9.28
C PHE A 495 15.15 -23.06 9.70
N ARG A 496 14.04 -23.82 9.66
CA ARG A 496 13.97 -25.20 10.16
C ARG A 496 15.05 -26.12 9.59
N HIS A 497 15.42 -25.96 8.33
CA HIS A 497 16.42 -26.77 7.65
C HIS A 497 17.87 -26.30 7.86
N LEU A 498 18.08 -25.14 8.50
CA LEU A 498 19.39 -24.56 8.76
C LEU A 498 19.70 -24.47 10.26
N GLN A 499 19.04 -25.30 11.09
CA GLN A 499 19.17 -25.22 12.55
C GLN A 499 20.58 -25.51 13.05
N GLU A 500 21.31 -26.40 12.39
CA GLU A 500 22.67 -26.76 12.78
C GLU A 500 23.64 -25.63 12.43
N GLU A 501 23.55 -25.10 11.21
CA GLU A 501 24.38 -23.99 10.73
C GLU A 501 24.09 -22.68 11.47
N LEU A 502 22.84 -22.49 11.88
CA LEU A 502 22.38 -21.35 12.65
C LEU A 502 22.38 -21.58 14.16
N ASN A 503 22.96 -22.68 14.65
CA ASN A 503 23.04 -22.94 16.09
C ASN A 503 23.80 -21.80 16.79
N PHE A 504 23.20 -21.22 17.83
CA PHE A 504 23.81 -20.14 18.59
C PHE A 504 25.10 -20.58 19.30
N PHE A 505 25.09 -21.79 19.85
CA PHE A 505 26.17 -22.43 20.63
C PHE A 505 27.10 -23.26 19.76
N ASP A 506 27.59 -22.64 18.69
CA ASP A 506 28.47 -23.29 17.75
C ASP A 506 29.92 -23.28 18.28
N HIS A 507 30.46 -24.47 18.54
CA HIS A 507 31.78 -24.73 19.15
C HIS A 507 31.97 -24.31 20.62
N PHE A 508 30.91 -23.86 21.30
CA PHE A 508 30.92 -23.54 22.73
C PHE A 508 29.58 -23.91 23.37
N ASP A 509 29.53 -24.32 24.63
CA ASP A 509 28.28 -24.65 25.33
C ASP A 509 27.76 -23.52 26.24
N THR A 510 28.63 -22.59 26.67
CA THR A 510 28.27 -21.61 27.69
C THR A 510 28.73 -20.21 27.30
N ILE A 511 27.92 -19.19 27.60
CA ILE A 511 28.33 -17.78 27.50
C ILE A 511 28.18 -17.08 28.84
N PHE A 512 29.22 -16.36 29.29
CA PHE A 512 29.09 -15.37 30.34
C PHE A 512 29.07 -13.96 29.75
N TYR A 513 28.03 -13.21 30.07
CA TYR A 513 27.90 -11.79 29.78
C TYR A 513 28.19 -11.00 31.05
N VAL A 514 29.28 -10.23 31.06
CA VAL A 514 29.66 -9.41 32.21
C VAL A 514 29.47 -7.94 31.87
N LEU A 515 28.53 -7.29 32.55
CA LEU A 515 28.29 -5.86 32.42
C LEU A 515 29.38 -5.07 33.15
N VAL A 516 30.07 -4.24 32.39
CA VAL A 516 31.13 -3.35 32.88
C VAL A 516 30.64 -1.91 32.81
N PHE A 517 30.68 -1.24 33.96
CA PHE A 517 30.59 0.21 34.03
C PHE A 517 31.99 0.77 34.22
N ASP A 518 32.37 1.74 33.41
CA ASP A 518 33.59 2.49 33.65
C ASP A 518 33.42 3.40 34.87
N ASP A 519 34.53 3.67 35.54
CA ASP A 519 34.63 4.64 36.63
C ASP A 519 34.40 6.07 36.09
N ASP A 520 34.81 6.30 34.83
CA ASP A 520 34.44 7.52 34.10
C ASP A 520 32.98 7.45 33.63
N LEU A 521 32.13 8.30 34.22
CA LEU A 521 30.71 8.41 33.87
C LEU A 521 30.45 8.84 32.42
N THR A 522 31.48 9.29 31.69
CA THR A 522 31.39 9.67 30.27
C THR A 522 31.58 8.48 29.32
N ASN A 523 32.10 7.35 29.80
CA ASN A 523 32.28 6.15 28.99
C ASN A 523 31.02 5.29 28.94
N GLN A 524 30.67 4.85 27.72
CA GLN A 524 29.50 3.99 27.49
C GLN A 524 29.72 2.62 28.16
N PRO A 525 28.73 2.10 28.92
CA PRO A 525 28.79 0.74 29.43
C PRO A 525 28.84 -0.29 28.31
N PHE A 526 29.55 -1.39 28.54
CA PHE A 526 29.72 -2.48 27.57
C PHE A 526 29.64 -3.85 28.25
N LEU A 527 29.51 -4.89 27.42
CA LEU A 527 29.54 -6.28 27.84
C LEU A 527 30.88 -6.90 27.48
N GLU A 528 31.54 -7.53 28.44
CA GLU A 528 32.54 -8.56 28.15
C GLU A 528 31.81 -9.88 27.93
N VAL A 529 32.08 -10.53 26.79
CA VAL A 529 31.41 -11.75 26.37
C VAL A 529 32.43 -12.87 26.35
N TYR A 530 32.29 -13.81 27.27
CA TYR A 530 33.15 -14.98 27.41
C TYR A 530 32.43 -16.16 26.79
N LYS A 531 33.08 -16.85 25.85
CA LYS A 531 32.59 -18.13 25.31
C LYS A 531 33.37 -19.27 25.93
N LEU A 532 32.67 -20.24 26.50
CA LEU A 532 33.26 -21.28 27.32
C LEU A 532 32.76 -22.66 26.91
N ASN A 533 33.57 -23.68 27.22
CA ASN A 533 33.16 -25.08 27.26
C ASN A 533 33.26 -25.59 28.69
N ALA A 534 32.22 -26.25 29.16
CA ALA A 534 32.27 -26.99 30.41
C ALA A 534 33.19 -28.21 30.25
N ALA A 535 33.92 -28.54 31.32
CA ALA A 535 34.70 -29.77 31.39
C ALA A 535 33.81 -31.03 31.49
N THR A 536 32.54 -30.85 31.83
CA THR A 536 31.50 -31.89 31.92
C THR A 536 30.35 -31.58 30.98
N GLU A 537 29.57 -32.57 30.59
CA GLU A 537 28.39 -32.35 29.75
C GLU A 537 27.36 -31.46 30.48
N VAL A 538 27.05 -30.31 29.89
CA VAL A 538 26.04 -29.36 30.38
C VAL A 538 25.09 -28.96 29.26
N LEU A 539 23.87 -28.56 29.62
CA LEU A 539 22.95 -27.97 28.67
C LEU A 539 23.44 -26.57 28.27
N PRO A 540 23.38 -26.19 26.98
CA PRO A 540 23.84 -24.89 26.56
C PRO A 540 23.06 -23.75 27.20
N GLN A 541 23.77 -22.75 27.74
CA GLN A 541 23.16 -21.70 28.55
C GLN A 541 23.97 -20.41 28.59
N ASN A 542 23.30 -19.33 29.01
CA ASN A 542 23.92 -18.04 29.23
C ASN A 542 23.82 -17.66 30.70
N TYR A 543 24.85 -16.98 31.19
CA TYR A 543 24.85 -16.31 32.49
C TYR A 543 25.10 -14.82 32.31
N PHE A 544 24.50 -14.01 33.16
CA PHE A 544 24.65 -12.57 33.16
C PHE A 544 25.10 -12.09 34.54
N PHE A 545 26.18 -11.31 34.57
CA PHE A 545 26.80 -10.83 35.81
C PHE A 545 27.06 -9.32 35.72
N LYS A 546 27.12 -8.66 36.87
CA LYS A 546 27.82 -7.38 37.00
C LYS A 546 29.30 -7.65 37.26
N GLN A 547 30.19 -6.79 36.77
CA GLN A 547 31.61 -6.90 37.11
C GLN A 547 31.88 -6.88 38.62
N SER A 548 31.05 -6.18 39.40
CA SER A 548 31.15 -6.11 40.86
C SER A 548 30.41 -7.22 41.60
N ASP A 549 29.77 -8.15 40.89
CA ASP A 549 29.05 -9.27 41.49
C ASP A 549 30.04 -10.26 42.14
N PRO A 550 29.95 -10.53 43.45
CA PRO A 550 30.80 -11.53 44.11
C PRO A 550 30.68 -12.93 43.50
N ALA A 551 29.56 -13.24 42.84
CA ALA A 551 29.33 -14.51 42.16
C ALA A 551 29.92 -14.56 40.74
N CYS A 552 30.46 -13.45 40.22
CA CYS A 552 31.08 -13.41 38.90
C CYS A 552 32.37 -14.26 38.91
N PRO A 553 32.43 -15.36 38.15
CA PRO A 553 33.55 -16.31 38.22
C PRO A 553 34.78 -15.83 37.45
N VAL A 554 34.67 -14.70 36.73
CA VAL A 554 35.73 -14.11 35.91
C VAL A 554 36.15 -12.75 36.45
N SER A 555 37.46 -12.53 36.55
CA SER A 555 38.04 -11.28 37.03
C SER A 555 38.85 -10.59 35.94
N ARG A 556 38.52 -9.33 35.66
CA ARG A 556 39.23 -8.51 34.65
C ARG A 556 40.70 -8.27 35.00
N LYS A 557 41.03 -8.25 36.30
CA LYS A 557 42.41 -8.06 36.79
C LYS A 557 43.27 -9.31 36.55
N GLU A 558 42.67 -10.48 36.66
CA GLU A 558 43.35 -11.78 36.54
C GLU A 558 43.44 -12.25 35.09
N ARG A 559 42.75 -11.57 34.15
CA ARG A 559 42.75 -11.88 32.72
C ARG A 559 44.16 -11.93 32.10
N PHE A 560 45.13 -11.19 32.62
CA PHE A 560 46.50 -11.20 32.08
C PHE A 560 47.42 -12.26 32.72
N GLU A 561 46.89 -13.02 33.70
CA GLU A 561 47.60 -14.13 34.32
C GLU A 561 47.26 -15.42 33.56
N MET A 562 48.16 -15.89 32.69
CA MET A 562 47.94 -17.05 31.80
C MET A 562 47.52 -18.33 32.54
N ASP A 563 47.87 -18.47 33.82
CA ASP A 563 47.62 -19.66 34.64
C ASP A 563 46.23 -19.66 35.31
N LYS A 564 45.43 -18.59 35.17
CA LYS A 564 44.08 -18.44 35.77
C LYS A 564 43.00 -18.12 34.74
N TRP A 565 43.21 -18.52 33.50
CA TRP A 565 42.32 -18.17 32.40
C TRP A 565 40.97 -18.92 32.46
N ASP A 566 40.95 -20.11 33.05
CA ASP A 566 39.73 -20.90 33.24
C ASP A 566 39.03 -20.57 34.56
N CYS A 567 37.75 -20.91 34.69
CA CYS A 567 36.95 -20.50 35.85
C CYS A 567 35.98 -21.58 36.31
N ASP A 568 35.56 -21.49 37.57
CA ASP A 568 34.59 -22.42 38.18
C ASP A 568 33.30 -21.69 38.51
N LEU A 569 32.16 -22.30 38.16
CA LEU A 569 30.83 -21.80 38.52
C LEU A 569 29.93 -22.96 38.92
N ASN A 570 29.32 -22.89 40.10
CA ASN A 570 28.43 -23.93 40.64
C ASN A 570 29.03 -25.35 40.65
N GLY A 571 30.34 -25.45 40.90
CA GLY A 571 31.06 -26.73 40.93
C GLY A 571 31.39 -27.33 39.56
N VAL A 572 31.14 -26.60 38.47
CA VAL A 572 31.55 -26.97 37.11
C VAL A 572 32.74 -26.10 36.69
N HIS A 573 33.77 -26.77 36.17
CA HIS A 573 34.93 -26.11 35.59
C HIS A 573 34.68 -25.74 34.13
N TYR A 574 35.00 -24.50 33.76
CA TYR A 574 34.79 -23.97 32.42
C TYR A 574 36.09 -23.50 31.80
N LYS A 575 36.37 -24.00 30.60
CA LYS A 575 37.47 -23.56 29.76
C LYS A 575 37.07 -22.36 28.92
N ILE A 576 37.76 -21.23 29.07
CA ILE A 576 37.45 -20.02 28.31
C ILE A 576 38.09 -20.10 26.91
N LEU A 577 37.27 -20.16 25.87
CA LEU A 577 37.72 -20.27 24.48
C LEU A 577 38.04 -18.91 23.87
N SER A 578 37.23 -17.91 24.17
CA SER A 578 37.41 -16.55 23.64
C SER A 578 36.72 -15.52 24.50
N VAL A 579 37.24 -14.29 24.44
CA VAL A 579 36.68 -13.14 25.14
C VAL A 579 36.54 -11.99 24.15
N GLY A 580 35.32 -11.48 24.01
CA GLY A 580 34.99 -10.33 23.17
C GLY A 580 34.44 -9.16 23.99
N VAL A 581 34.33 -8.01 23.33
CA VAL A 581 33.61 -6.85 23.85
C VAL A 581 32.42 -6.56 22.94
N GLN A 582 31.27 -6.31 23.53
CA GLN A 582 30.04 -5.95 22.83
C GLN A 582 29.47 -4.65 23.39
N THR A 583 29.20 -3.68 22.52
CA THR A 583 28.49 -2.44 22.87
C THR A 583 27.03 -2.72 23.20
N LEU A 584 26.42 -1.84 23.99
CA LEU A 584 25.01 -1.93 24.38
C LEU A 584 24.04 -1.29 23.38
N ASP A 585 24.50 -0.93 22.18
CA ASP A 585 23.68 -0.21 21.20
C ASP A 585 22.36 -0.92 20.89
N PHE A 586 22.38 -2.27 20.82
CA PHE A 586 21.19 -3.09 20.57
C PHE A 586 20.11 -2.90 21.64
N LEU A 587 20.47 -2.59 22.89
CA LEU A 587 19.53 -2.39 24.00
C LEU A 587 18.69 -1.12 23.81
N PHE A 588 19.21 -0.16 23.05
CA PHE A 588 18.58 1.14 22.84
C PHE A 588 17.84 1.23 21.49
N GLU A 589 17.80 0.14 20.74
CA GLU A 589 17.00 0.05 19.52
C GLU A 589 15.51 -0.14 19.83
N LEU A 590 14.66 0.10 18.83
CA LEU A 590 13.20 0.00 18.98
C LEU A 590 12.76 -1.39 19.48
N SER A 591 13.42 -2.45 19.04
CA SER A 591 13.20 -3.82 19.53
C SER A 591 14.55 -4.49 19.77
N PRO A 592 15.07 -4.43 21.01
CA PRO A 592 16.38 -4.98 21.35
C PRO A 592 16.56 -6.45 21.00
N THR A 593 15.53 -7.26 21.20
CA THR A 593 15.60 -8.71 20.94
C THR A 593 15.73 -8.98 19.45
N TYR A 594 14.89 -8.36 18.62
CA TYR A 594 15.00 -8.51 17.18
C TYR A 594 16.31 -7.97 16.63
N SER A 595 16.77 -6.82 17.14
CA SER A 595 18.04 -6.23 16.74
C SER A 595 19.19 -7.24 16.89
N LEU A 596 19.34 -7.82 18.08
CA LEU A 596 20.43 -8.74 18.33
C LEU A 596 20.24 -10.09 17.61
N ILE A 597 19.02 -10.63 17.56
CA ILE A 597 18.73 -11.88 16.80
C ILE A 597 19.11 -11.68 15.33
N ASN A 598 18.61 -10.61 14.69
CA ASN A 598 18.87 -10.32 13.28
C ASN A 598 20.36 -10.11 13.03
N LYS A 599 21.08 -9.44 13.93
CA LYS A 599 22.53 -9.26 13.82
C LYS A 599 23.28 -10.59 13.85
N GLN A 600 22.92 -11.50 14.76
CA GLN A 600 23.57 -12.82 14.88
C GLN A 600 23.21 -13.74 13.70
N ILE A 601 21.94 -13.78 13.31
CA ILE A 601 21.47 -14.56 12.15
C ILE A 601 22.12 -14.06 10.87
N THR A 602 22.16 -12.74 10.66
CA THR A 602 22.82 -12.13 9.49
C THR A 602 24.29 -12.54 9.42
N LYS A 603 25.00 -12.56 10.56
CA LYS A 603 26.39 -12.99 10.61
C LYS A 603 26.54 -14.45 10.17
N LYS A 604 25.78 -15.36 10.79
CA LYS A 604 25.85 -16.79 10.48
C LYS A 604 25.40 -17.12 9.06
N LEU A 605 24.37 -16.43 8.55
CA LEU A 605 23.94 -16.62 7.16
C LEU A 605 24.96 -16.10 6.15
N LYS A 606 25.71 -15.02 6.45
CA LYS A 606 26.83 -14.60 5.60
C LYS A 606 27.91 -15.68 5.50
N GLU A 607 28.22 -16.34 6.61
CA GLU A 607 29.17 -17.45 6.66
C GLU A 607 28.63 -18.68 5.90
N PHE A 608 27.35 -19.02 6.09
CA PHE A 608 26.65 -20.07 5.36
C PHE A 608 26.65 -19.84 3.83
N PHE A 609 26.21 -18.67 3.37
CA PHE A 609 26.19 -18.37 1.93
C PHE A 609 27.59 -18.40 1.33
N LYS A 610 28.59 -17.91 2.07
CA LYS A 610 29.99 -17.97 1.62
C LYS A 610 30.45 -19.42 1.44
N SER A 611 30.14 -20.31 2.39
CA SER A 611 30.53 -21.72 2.27
C SER A 611 29.85 -22.41 1.07
N LYS A 612 28.59 -22.06 0.77
CA LYS A 612 27.85 -22.60 -0.39
C LYS A 612 28.33 -22.05 -1.74
N GLU A 613 28.80 -20.80 -1.79
CA GLU A 613 29.39 -20.19 -3.00
C GLU A 613 30.77 -20.77 -3.34
N GLU A 614 31.50 -21.27 -2.34
CA GLU A 614 32.85 -21.84 -2.50
C GLU A 614 32.85 -23.32 -2.91
N VAL A 615 31.70 -24.00 -2.85
CA VAL A 615 31.56 -25.38 -3.35
C VAL A 615 31.64 -25.38 -4.88
N ARG A 616 32.77 -25.85 -5.41
CA ARG A 616 32.84 -26.30 -6.80
C ARG A 616 32.11 -27.63 -6.88
N ASP A 617 31.05 -27.70 -7.66
CA ASP A 617 30.43 -28.95 -8.03
C ASP A 617 31.52 -29.86 -8.64
N THR A 618 31.98 -30.85 -7.88
CA THR A 618 32.74 -31.97 -8.43
C THR A 618 31.73 -32.92 -9.05
N TYR A 619 31.42 -32.69 -10.33
CA TYR A 619 30.85 -33.71 -11.20
C TYR A 619 31.95 -34.39 -12.00
#